data_AF-A0A087MFR2-F1
#
_entry.id   AF-A0A087MFR2-F1
#
_cell.length_a   1.000
_cell.length_b   1.000
_cell.length_c   1.000
_cell.angle_alpha   90.00
_cell.angle_beta   90.00
_cell.angle_gamma   90.00
#
_symmetry.space_group_name_H-M   'P 1'
#
loop_
_entity.id
_entity.type
_entity.pdbx_description
1 polymer ?
#
loop_
_entity_poly.entity_id
_entity_poly.type
_entity_poly.pdbx_seq_one_letter_code
_entity_poly.pdbx_strand_id
1 'polypeptide(L)'
;MSWSADQQTLLGAMGYVLYRQAGPGAEPVATQAGADTPLPEGRLLQALRRAARREDLSGLGVPPYERLRADAGAKRALWARLRAARRLR
;
A
#
# COMPACT_ATOMS: atom_id res chain seq x y z
N MET A 1 -0.97 1.96 25.77
CA MET A 1 0.20 2.76 26.19
C MET A 1 0.29 3.95 25.24
N SER A 2 -0.25 5.11 25.63
CA SER A 2 -0.23 6.34 24.82
C SER A 2 0.75 7.34 25.43
N TRP A 3 1.64 7.93 24.62
CA TRP A 3 2.53 9.00 25.08
C TRP A 3 1.78 10.32 25.28
N SER A 4 2.12 11.06 26.33
CA SER A 4 1.58 12.39 26.58
C SER A 4 2.06 13.40 25.53
N ALA A 5 1.34 14.52 25.38
CA ALA A 5 1.67 15.56 24.40
C ALA A 5 3.08 16.16 24.61
N ASP A 6 3.50 16.31 25.87
CA ASP A 6 4.82 16.84 26.22
C ASP A 6 5.94 15.88 25.79
N GLN A 7 5.72 14.57 25.94
CA GLN A 7 6.68 13.55 25.51
C GLN A 7 6.83 13.52 23.99
N GLN A 8 5.74 13.70 23.26
CA GLN A 8 5.78 13.76 21.79
C GLN A 8 6.55 14.98 21.30
N THR A 9 6.36 16.13 21.96
CA THR A 9 7.06 17.38 21.64
C THR A 9 8.57 17.25 21.87
N LEU A 10 8.98 16.69 23.01
CA LEU A 10 10.38 16.48 23.34
C LEU A 10 11.06 15.51 22.36
N LEU A 11 10.39 14.40 22.02
CA LEU A 11 10.92 13.44 21.06
C LEU A 11 11.02 14.03 19.64
N GLY A 12 10.06 14.87 19.24
CA GLY A 12 10.13 15.62 17.99
C GLY A 12 11.30 16.62 17.96
N ALA A 13 11.54 17.33 19.07
CA ALA A 13 12.67 18.25 19.21
C ALA A 13 14.03 17.54 19.14
N MET A 14 14.10 16.29 19.58
CA MET A 14 15.29 15.43 19.45
C MET A 14 15.44 14.79 18.06
N GLY A 15 14.53 15.07 17.12
CA GLY A 15 14.62 14.58 15.73
C GLY A 15 14.09 13.16 15.52
N TYR A 16 13.36 12.59 16.48
CA TYR A 16 12.74 11.28 16.30
C TYR A 16 11.44 11.39 15.49
N VAL A 17 11.28 10.53 14.49
CA VAL A 17 10.04 10.40 13.72
C VAL A 17 9.07 9.48 14.47
N LEU A 18 8.04 10.07 15.08
CA LEU A 18 7.03 9.31 15.83
C LEU A 18 5.97 8.76 14.87
N TYR A 19 5.85 7.43 14.83
CA TYR A 19 4.76 6.77 14.12
C TYR A 19 3.45 7.00 14.87
N ARG A 20 2.58 7.84 14.31
CA ARG A 20 1.22 8.02 14.84
C ARG A 20 0.47 6.71 14.70
N GLN A 21 0.04 6.14 15.82
CA GLN A 21 -0.88 5.01 15.81
C GLN A 21 -2.22 5.49 15.23
N ALA A 22 -2.63 4.91 14.10
CA ALA A 22 -3.89 5.24 13.45
C ALA A 22 -5.06 4.87 14.38
N GLY A 23 -5.57 5.87 15.11
CA GLY A 23 -6.82 5.74 15.84
C GLY A 23 -8.03 5.78 14.89
N PRO A 24 -9.19 5.27 15.32
CA PRO A 24 -10.42 5.34 14.55
C PRO A 24 -10.85 6.81 14.45
N GLY A 25 -10.64 7.45 13.30
CA GLY A 25 -10.90 8.88 13.11
C GLY A 25 -9.82 9.61 12.30
N ALA A 26 -8.76 8.93 11.85
CA ALA A 26 -7.88 9.46 10.82
C ALA A 26 -8.61 9.42 9.46
N GLU A 27 -9.43 10.43 9.20
CA GLU A 27 -9.97 10.73 7.87
C GLU A 27 -8.82 10.75 6.86
N PRO A 28 -8.83 9.86 5.85
CA PRO A 28 -7.83 9.94 4.79
C PRO A 28 -8.15 11.20 3.97
N VAL A 29 -7.17 12.06 3.78
CA VAL A 29 -7.21 13.13 2.78
C VAL A 29 -7.54 12.47 1.43
N ALA A 30 -8.81 12.58 1.05
CA ALA A 30 -9.34 12.08 -0.20
C ALA A 30 -8.89 13.03 -1.30
N THR A 31 -7.68 12.81 -1.82
CA THR A 31 -7.35 13.31 -3.15
C THR A 31 -8.23 12.54 -4.14
N GLN A 32 -9.28 13.20 -4.62
CA GLN A 32 -10.13 12.73 -5.69
C GLN A 32 -9.26 12.48 -6.93
N ALA A 33 -8.96 11.22 -7.22
CA ALA A 33 -8.45 10.78 -8.51
C ALA A 33 -9.49 9.82 -9.10
N GLY A 34 -9.97 10.17 -10.29
CA GLY A 34 -11.14 9.58 -10.94
C GLY A 34 -11.04 8.07 -11.17
N ALA A 35 -12.23 7.49 -11.35
CA ALA A 35 -12.56 6.07 -11.40
C ALA A 35 -11.92 5.26 -12.56
N ASP A 36 -11.04 5.85 -13.37
CA ASP A 36 -10.36 5.18 -14.48
C ASP A 36 -8.86 5.46 -14.51
N THR A 37 -8.24 5.64 -13.33
CA THR A 37 -6.80 5.83 -13.28
C THR A 37 -6.10 4.47 -13.46
N PRO A 38 -5.35 4.24 -14.56
CA PRO A 38 -4.53 3.04 -14.69
C PRO A 38 -3.60 2.92 -13.48
N LEU A 39 -3.22 1.70 -13.09
CA LEU A 39 -2.26 1.50 -11.99
C LEU A 39 -1.10 2.48 -12.20
N PRO A 40 -0.76 3.33 -11.21
CA PRO A 40 0.29 4.32 -11.43
C PRO A 40 1.54 3.58 -11.89
N GLU A 41 2.11 3.98 -13.04
CA GLU A 41 3.36 3.47 -13.61
C GLU A 41 4.60 3.79 -12.75
N GLY A 42 4.44 3.80 -11.43
CA GLY A 42 5.45 4.12 -10.44
C GLY A 42 5.88 2.91 -9.61
N ARG A 43 6.32 3.20 -8.38
CA ARG A 43 6.94 2.22 -7.47
C ARG A 43 6.07 1.00 -7.18
N LEU A 44 4.74 1.13 -7.22
CA LEU A 44 3.83 0.01 -7.01
C LEU A 44 3.98 -1.05 -8.12
N LEU A 45 3.98 -0.62 -9.39
CA LEU A 45 4.10 -1.52 -10.53
C LEU A 45 5.49 -2.18 -10.53
N GLN A 46 6.54 -1.43 -10.19
CA GLN A 46 7.89 -1.97 -10.00
C GLN A 46 7.97 -3.01 -8.87
N ALA A 47 7.31 -2.76 -7.74
CA ALA A 47 7.23 -3.71 -6.63
C ALA A 47 6.46 -4.99 -7.03
N LEU A 48 5.37 -4.85 -7.79
CA LEU A 48 4.60 -5.99 -8.31
C LEU A 48 5.42 -6.83 -9.30
N ARG A 49 6.16 -6.20 -10.23
CA ARG A 49 7.10 -6.87 -11.14
C ARG A 49 8.15 -7.67 -10.37
N ARG A 50 8.76 -7.05 -9.35
CA ARG A 50 9.75 -7.71 -8.49
C ARG A 50 9.15 -8.89 -7.71
N ALA A 51 7.92 -8.74 -7.19
CA ALA A 51 7.22 -9.80 -6.47
C ALA A 51 6.86 -10.99 -7.37
N ALA A 52 6.42 -10.71 -8.60
CA ALA A 52 6.11 -11.72 -9.62
C ALA A 52 7.38 -12.34 -10.26
N ARG A 53 8.54 -11.71 -10.09
CA ARG A 53 9.77 -11.99 -10.88
C ARG A 53 9.52 -11.99 -12.39
N ARG A 54 8.66 -11.08 -12.86
CA ARG A 54 8.25 -10.95 -14.26
C ARG A 54 8.12 -9.47 -14.63
N GLU A 55 8.57 -9.10 -15.82
CA GLU A 55 8.43 -7.74 -16.34
C GLU A 55 7.00 -7.44 -16.79
N ASP A 56 6.36 -8.44 -17.40
CA ASP A 56 4.97 -8.33 -17.85
C ASP A 56 3.98 -8.88 -16.83
N LEU A 57 3.03 -8.03 -16.44
CA LEU A 57 1.95 -8.32 -15.49
C LEU A 57 0.58 -8.41 -16.17
N SER A 58 0.49 -8.21 -17.49
CA SER A 58 -0.75 -8.22 -18.28
C SER A 58 -1.55 -9.51 -18.08
N GLY A 59 -0.87 -10.66 -17.99
CA GLY A 59 -1.49 -11.97 -17.76
C GLY A 59 -1.87 -12.30 -16.30
N LEU A 60 -1.61 -11.41 -15.33
CA LEU A 60 -1.88 -11.67 -13.90
C LEU A 60 -3.28 -11.22 -13.45
N GLY A 61 -4.02 -10.52 -14.32
CA GLY A 61 -5.37 -10.03 -14.04
C GLY A 61 -5.41 -9.14 -12.79
N VAL A 62 -4.61 -8.07 -12.78
CA VAL A 62 -4.48 -7.17 -11.64
C VAL A 62 -5.77 -6.34 -11.49
N PRO A 63 -6.47 -6.41 -10.35
CA PRO A 63 -7.67 -5.62 -10.12
C PRO A 63 -7.34 -4.11 -10.07
N PRO A 64 -8.34 -3.24 -10.35
CA PRO A 64 -8.14 -1.80 -10.37
C PRO A 64 -7.64 -1.25 -9.04
N TYR A 65 -6.87 -0.17 -9.09
CA TYR A 65 -6.14 0.39 -7.94
C TYR A 65 -7.07 0.75 -6.77
N GLU A 66 -8.23 1.34 -7.05
CA GLU A 66 -9.21 1.70 -6.01
C GLU A 66 -9.74 0.47 -5.24
N ARG A 67 -9.99 -0.62 -5.96
CA ARG A 67 -10.40 -1.89 -5.34
C ARG A 67 -9.26 -2.47 -4.49
N LEU A 68 -8.02 -2.36 -4.95
CA LEU A 68 -6.86 -2.74 -4.13
C LEU A 68 -6.71 -1.86 -2.90
N ARG A 69 -7.08 -0.58 -2.94
CA ARG A 69 -6.96 0.31 -1.78
C ARG A 69 -7.99 -0.04 -0.71
N ALA A 70 -9.24 -0.25 -1.12
CA ALA A 70 -10.38 -0.46 -0.22
C ALA A 70 -10.53 -1.90 0.30
N ASP A 71 -10.12 -2.92 -0.46
CA ASP A 71 -10.40 -4.33 -0.15
C ASP A 71 -9.16 -5.12 0.27
N ALA A 72 -9.14 -5.58 1.52
CA ALA A 72 -8.09 -6.46 2.05
C ALA A 72 -8.09 -7.85 1.40
N GLY A 73 -9.26 -8.36 1.02
CA GLY A 73 -9.41 -9.62 0.29
C GLY A 73 -8.78 -9.55 -1.10
N ALA A 74 -9.03 -8.47 -1.84
CA ALA A 74 -8.39 -8.20 -3.13
C ALA A 74 -6.85 -8.21 -3.03
N LYS A 75 -6.27 -7.58 -1.99
CA LYS A 75 -4.83 -7.63 -1.73
C LYS A 75 -4.33 -9.07 -1.50
N ARG A 76 -5.00 -9.85 -0.64
CA ARG A 76 -4.60 -11.24 -0.34
C ARG A 76 -4.67 -12.13 -1.59
N ALA A 77 -5.73 -11.99 -2.40
CA ALA A 77 -5.87 -12.71 -3.66
C ALA A 77 -4.75 -12.35 -4.65
N LEU A 78 -4.40 -11.07 -4.77
CA LEU A 78 -3.28 -10.62 -5.61
C LEU A 78 -1.94 -11.23 -5.14
N TRP A 79 -1.67 -11.23 -3.83
CA TRP A 79 -0.47 -11.86 -3.27
C TRP A 79 -0.38 -13.36 -3.53
N ALA A 80 -1.51 -14.07 -3.51
CA ALA A 80 -1.55 -15.49 -3.86
C ALA A 80 -1.17 -15.72 -5.33
N ARG A 81 -1.73 -14.92 -6.24
CA ARG A 81 -1.41 -14.98 -7.68
C ARG A 81 0.06 -14.67 -7.96
N LEU A 82 0.61 -13.64 -7.33
CA LEU A 82 2.04 -13.28 -7.46
C LEU A 82 2.96 -14.42 -6.97
N ARG A 83 2.62 -15.06 -5.85
CA ARG A 83 3.39 -16.21 -5.34
C ARG A 83 3.29 -17.43 -6.26
N ALA A 84 2.12 -17.68 -6.83
CA ALA A 84 1.92 -18.77 -7.79
C ALA A 84 2.75 -18.52 -9.07
N ALA A 85 2.71 -17.31 -9.62
CA ALA A 85 3.50 -16.92 -10.78
C ALA A 85 5.01 -17.10 -10.54
N ARG A 86 5.49 -16.81 -9.32
CA ARG A 86 6.90 -17.04 -8.95
C ARG A 86 7.30 -18.52 -8.90
N ARG A 87 6.36 -19.43 -8.61
CA ARG A 87 6.61 -20.88 -8.46
C ARG A 87 6.50 -21.67 -9.77
N LEU A 88 5.92 -21.07 -10.81
CA LEU A 88 5.76 -21.69 -12.13
C LEU A 88 7.00 -21.54 -13.01
N ARG A 89 8.14 -21.15 -12.42
CA ARG A 89 9.48 -21.22 -13.01
C ARG A 89 10.26 -22.32 -12.30
#